data_AF-A0A835G010-F1
#
_entry.id   AF-A0A835G010-F1
#
_cell.length_a   1.000
_cell.length_b   1.000
_cell.length_c   1.000
_cell.angle_alpha   90.00
_cell.angle_beta   90.00
_cell.angle_gamma   90.00
#
_symmetry.space_group_name_H-M   'P 1'
#
loop_
_entity.id
_entity.type
_entity.pdbx_description
1 polymer ?
#
loop_
_entity_poly.entity_id
_entity_poly.type
_entity_poly.pdbx_seq_one_letter_code
_entity_poly.pdbx_strand_id
1 'polypeptide(L)'
;MASSCDGEAAAAAPLLEEKPTAVYIEGCPGCAIDREKAENTGIPYLRFFHIWIINLVVCLPISSIFPFVYFMIRDLHVAKRVEDIGFYAGFVGASLMFGRALTSTLWGMVADRIRRRLLYLNFYYIMLLFNTLFGLSMHYWMAIATRFLLGSLNGLLGCLRAYAVEVCRPEYHAIGLSLISTSWAIGLILGPSIGGYLAQPAEKYPNFFPANSLFGRFPYFLPCLCITAFCFVILLSCVWLQVCLVNKSYSC
;
A
#
# COMPACT_ATOMS: atom_id res chain seq x y z
N MET A 1 71.34 4.33 -8.10
CA MET A 1 70.08 5.09 -7.93
C MET A 1 69.28 4.88 -9.20
N ALA A 2 68.34 3.93 -9.23
CA ALA A 2 66.89 4.17 -9.21
C ALA A 2 66.46 5.12 -10.35
N SER A 3 65.61 4.80 -11.34
CA SER A 3 64.35 4.04 -11.34
C SER A 3 63.97 3.68 -12.80
N SER A 4 63.26 2.57 -12.96
CA SER A 4 62.78 1.92 -14.19
C SER A 4 61.33 2.27 -14.56
N CYS A 5 60.93 1.84 -15.77
CA CYS A 5 59.60 1.47 -16.27
C CYS A 5 58.77 2.51 -17.05
N ASP A 6 58.87 2.44 -18.38
CA ASP A 6 57.83 2.08 -19.36
C ASP A 6 56.36 2.49 -19.16
N GLY A 7 55.80 3.05 -20.24
CA GLY A 7 54.46 2.67 -20.74
C GLY A 7 53.39 3.76 -20.68
N GLU A 8 53.18 4.46 -21.80
CA GLU A 8 51.94 5.23 -22.02
C GLU A 8 51.26 4.73 -23.30
N ALA A 9 50.49 3.66 -23.13
CA ALA A 9 49.59 3.13 -24.13
C ALA A 9 48.46 4.13 -24.39
N ALA A 10 48.25 4.47 -25.67
CA ALA A 10 47.13 5.27 -26.12
C ALA A 10 45.81 4.67 -25.61
N ALA A 11 45.05 5.51 -24.90
CA ALA A 11 43.80 5.18 -24.25
C ALA A 11 42.78 4.55 -25.22
N ALA A 12 42.57 3.24 -25.08
CA ALA A 12 41.42 2.55 -25.65
C ALA A 12 40.18 2.99 -24.87
N ALA A 13 39.20 3.54 -25.59
CA ALA A 13 37.85 3.74 -25.09
C ALA A 13 37.29 2.41 -24.55
N PRO A 14 36.52 2.38 -23.45
CA PRO A 14 35.96 1.15 -22.94
C PRO A 14 34.91 0.64 -23.94
N LEU A 15 35.15 -0.56 -24.45
CA LEU A 15 34.22 -1.31 -25.27
C LEU A 15 32.89 -1.44 -24.51
N LEU A 16 31.82 -0.89 -25.07
CA LEU A 16 30.46 -1.22 -24.65
C LEU A 16 30.32 -2.74 -24.81
N GLU A 17 30.25 -3.48 -23.70
CA GLU A 17 29.81 -4.87 -23.70
C GLU A 17 28.52 -4.95 -24.53
N GLU A 18 28.56 -5.66 -25.66
CA GLU A 18 27.34 -6.11 -26.32
C GLU A 18 26.51 -6.85 -25.27
N LYS A 19 25.35 -6.28 -24.92
CA LYS A 19 24.36 -6.93 -24.06
C LYS A 19 24.16 -8.34 -24.64
N PRO A 20 24.42 -9.41 -23.87
CA PRO A 20 24.32 -10.77 -24.39
C PRO A 20 22.95 -10.93 -25.04
N THR A 21 22.94 -11.42 -26.28
CA THR A 21 21.72 -11.70 -27.04
C THR A 21 20.80 -12.53 -26.17
N ALA A 22 19.72 -11.91 -25.69
CA ALA A 22 18.82 -12.55 -24.75
C ALA A 22 18.20 -13.79 -25.40
N VAL A 23 18.59 -14.98 -24.95
CA VAL A 23 18.04 -16.24 -25.43
C VAL A 23 16.67 -16.43 -24.77
N TYR A 24 15.61 -16.16 -25.51
CA TYR A 24 14.25 -16.27 -25.00
C TYR A 24 13.72 -17.70 -25.18
N ILE A 25 13.41 -18.38 -24.08
CA ILE A 25 12.83 -19.73 -24.09
C ILE A 25 11.31 -19.63 -24.30
N GLU A 26 10.79 -20.33 -25.32
CA GLU A 26 9.34 -20.43 -25.57
C GLU A 26 8.64 -21.17 -24.41
N GLY A 27 7.57 -20.56 -23.89
CA GLY A 27 6.79 -21.10 -22.76
C GLY A 27 7.26 -20.65 -21.37
N CYS A 28 8.36 -19.90 -21.25
CA CYS A 28 8.77 -19.31 -19.97
C CYS A 28 8.04 -17.98 -19.70
N PRO A 29 7.28 -17.84 -18.60
CA PRO A 29 6.54 -16.60 -18.29
C PRO A 29 7.47 -15.41 -18.03
N GLY A 30 8.71 -15.64 -17.58
CA GLY A 30 9.73 -14.60 -17.43
C GLY A 30 10.21 -14.06 -18.78
N CYS A 31 10.56 -14.95 -19.71
CA CYS A 31 11.00 -14.58 -21.05
C CYS A 31 9.92 -13.84 -21.85
N ALA A 32 8.64 -14.12 -21.62
CA ALA A 32 7.53 -13.39 -22.24
C ALA A 32 7.42 -11.94 -21.75
N ILE A 33 7.62 -11.71 -20.45
CA ILE A 33 7.66 -10.34 -19.88
C ILE A 33 8.88 -9.58 -20.40
N ASP A 34 10.03 -10.25 -20.52
CA ASP A 34 11.25 -9.62 -21.03
C ASP A 34 11.17 -9.30 -22.54
N ARG A 35 10.45 -10.10 -23.34
CA ARG A 35 10.10 -9.74 -24.73
C ARG A 35 9.16 -8.55 -24.78
N GLU A 36 8.09 -8.54 -23.98
CA GLU A 36 7.14 -7.41 -23.94
C GLU A 36 7.84 -6.10 -23.56
N LYS A 37 8.80 -6.15 -22.61
CA LYS A 37 9.63 -4.99 -22.23
C LYS A 37 10.61 -4.56 -23.33
N ALA A 38 11.10 -5.49 -24.13
CA ALA A 38 12.01 -5.20 -25.23
C ALA A 38 11.25 -4.54 -26.40
N GLU A 39 10.05 -5.02 -26.71
CA GLU A 39 9.18 -4.53 -27.79
C GLU A 39 8.49 -3.21 -27.45
N ASN A 40 7.97 -3.05 -26.23
CA ASN A 40 7.38 -1.79 -25.77
C ASN A 40 8.46 -0.87 -25.16
N THR A 41 9.03 -0.02 -26.00
CA THR A 41 9.95 1.06 -25.59
C THR A 41 9.23 2.22 -24.88
N GLY A 42 7.90 2.28 -24.96
CA GLY A 42 7.09 3.30 -24.29
C GLY A 42 6.90 3.06 -22.79
N ILE A 43 6.72 4.14 -22.03
CA ILE A 43 6.42 4.08 -20.60
C ILE A 43 4.99 3.53 -20.41
N PRO A 44 4.78 2.46 -19.61
CA PRO A 44 3.45 1.88 -19.40
C PRO A 44 2.62 2.71 -18.40
N TYR A 45 2.25 3.93 -18.78
CA TYR A 45 1.52 4.89 -17.94
C TYR A 45 0.26 4.31 -17.30
N LEU A 46 -0.47 3.46 -18.01
CA LEU A 46 -1.70 2.86 -17.49
C LEU A 46 -1.42 1.84 -16.37
N ARG A 47 -0.35 1.04 -16.49
CA ARG A 47 0.07 0.09 -15.43
C ARG A 47 0.55 0.86 -14.20
N PHE A 48 1.27 1.95 -14.40
CA PHE A 48 1.72 2.85 -13.34
C PHE A 48 0.58 3.54 -12.60
N PHE A 49 -0.40 4.07 -13.34
CA PHE A 49 -1.59 4.66 -12.76
C PHE A 49 -2.35 3.64 -11.90
N HIS A 50 -2.43 2.40 -12.37
CA HIS A 50 -3.07 1.32 -11.63
C HIS A 50 -2.35 0.99 -10.30
N ILE A 51 -1.03 0.85 -10.34
CA ILE A 51 -0.17 0.66 -9.15
C ILE A 51 -0.36 1.81 -8.17
N TRP A 52 -0.36 3.04 -8.68
CA TRP A 52 -0.51 4.25 -7.90
C TRP A 52 -1.87 4.31 -7.18
N ILE A 53 -2.97 3.98 -7.87
CA ILE A 53 -4.30 3.92 -7.24
C ILE A 53 -4.35 2.82 -6.18
N ILE A 54 -3.85 1.61 -6.47
CA ILE A 54 -3.83 0.52 -5.48
C ILE A 54 -3.09 0.96 -4.21
N ASN A 55 -1.92 1.58 -4.37
CA ASN A 55 -1.14 2.05 -3.22
C ASN A 55 -1.89 3.12 -2.41
N LEU A 56 -2.56 4.05 -3.10
CA LEU A 56 -3.35 5.09 -2.48
C LEU A 56 -4.47 4.52 -1.60
N VAL A 57 -5.20 3.52 -2.10
CA VAL A 57 -6.27 2.84 -1.36
C VAL A 57 -5.75 2.18 -0.08
N VAL A 58 -4.55 1.62 -0.10
CA VAL A 58 -3.94 1.00 1.09
C VAL A 58 -3.46 2.05 2.08
N CYS A 59 -2.96 3.19 1.59
CA CYS A 59 -2.44 4.24 2.44
C CYS A 59 -3.56 4.92 3.27
N LEU A 60 -4.75 5.10 2.69
CA LEU A 60 -5.86 5.83 3.32
C LEU A 60 -6.28 5.28 4.70
N PRO A 61 -6.56 3.97 4.89
CA PRO A 61 -6.88 3.42 6.21
C PRO A 61 -5.72 3.54 7.22
N ILE A 62 -4.47 3.43 6.74
CA ILE A 62 -3.28 3.51 7.59
C ILE A 62 -3.11 4.94 8.14
N SER A 63 -3.27 5.94 7.29
CA SER A 63 -3.05 7.34 7.66
C SER A 63 -4.25 7.99 8.37
N SER A 64 -5.47 7.57 8.03
CA SER A 64 -6.69 8.13 8.61
C SER A 64 -6.83 7.94 10.12
N ILE A 65 -6.12 6.98 10.72
CA ILE A 65 -6.21 6.72 12.17
C ILE A 65 -5.54 7.81 13.02
N PHE A 66 -4.48 8.44 12.51
CA PHE A 66 -3.68 9.41 13.27
C PHE A 66 -4.50 10.52 13.95
N PRO A 67 -5.48 11.18 13.28
CA PRO A 67 -6.27 12.23 13.92
C PRO A 67 -7.25 11.73 14.97
N PHE A 68 -7.77 10.50 14.87
CA PHE A 68 -8.88 10.05 15.72
C PHE A 68 -8.51 8.99 16.76
N VAL A 69 -7.33 8.35 16.64
CA VAL A 69 -6.83 7.42 17.66
C VAL A 69 -6.69 8.07 19.03
N TYR A 70 -6.32 9.36 19.07
CA TYR A 70 -6.22 10.14 20.28
C TYR A 70 -7.58 10.24 20.98
N PHE A 71 -8.61 10.64 20.23
CA PHE A 71 -9.98 10.73 20.74
C PHE A 71 -10.50 9.36 21.16
N MET A 72 -10.21 8.31 20.38
CA MET A 72 -10.65 6.95 20.70
C MET A 72 -10.11 6.48 22.04
N ILE A 73 -8.82 6.70 22.33
CA ILE A 73 -8.21 6.30 23.60
C ILE A 73 -8.73 7.13 24.77
N ARG A 74 -8.95 8.43 24.55
CA ARG A 74 -9.57 9.32 25.54
C ARG A 74 -10.96 8.81 25.92
N ASP A 75 -11.79 8.51 24.92
CA ASP A 75 -13.19 8.09 25.14
C ASP A 75 -13.28 6.69 25.76
N LEU A 76 -12.29 5.82 25.51
CA LEU A 76 -12.19 4.51 26.17
C LEU A 76 -11.75 4.59 27.64
N HIS A 77 -11.40 5.78 28.16
CA HIS A 77 -10.98 6.02 29.56
C HIS A 77 -9.83 5.10 30.04
N VAL A 78 -8.97 4.65 29.12
CA VAL A 78 -7.84 3.73 29.42
C VAL A 78 -6.69 4.47 30.11
N ALA A 79 -6.49 5.74 29.73
CA ALA A 79 -5.44 6.58 30.30
C ALA A 79 -5.98 7.33 31.52
N LYS A 80 -5.31 7.18 32.67
CA LYS A 80 -5.64 7.92 33.91
C LYS A 80 -5.26 9.39 33.83
N ARG A 81 -4.34 9.75 32.92
CA ARG A 81 -3.82 11.10 32.69
C ARG A 81 -3.79 11.42 31.20
N VAL A 82 -3.91 12.69 30.86
CA VAL A 82 -3.92 13.17 29.47
C VAL A 82 -2.56 12.96 28.81
N GLU A 83 -1.46 13.03 29.59
CA GLU A 83 -0.10 12.76 29.12
C GLU A 83 0.08 11.34 28.55
N ASP A 84 -0.61 10.34 29.12
CA ASP A 84 -0.41 8.93 28.77
C ASP A 84 -1.14 8.53 27.48
N ILE A 85 -2.11 9.33 27.02
CA ILE A 85 -2.92 9.03 25.83
C ILE A 85 -2.04 8.86 24.60
N GLY A 86 -1.00 9.69 24.46
CA GLY A 86 -0.04 9.61 23.36
C GLY A 86 0.75 8.30 23.36
N PHE A 87 1.11 7.79 24.54
CA PHE A 87 1.82 6.51 24.68
C PHE A 87 0.96 5.33 24.22
N TYR A 88 -0.30 5.29 24.68
CA TYR A 88 -1.26 4.24 24.26
C TYR A 88 -1.61 4.34 22.76
N ALA A 89 -1.66 5.55 22.19
CA ALA A 89 -1.87 5.76 20.75
C ALA A 89 -0.69 5.23 19.94
N GLY A 90 0.53 5.49 20.42
CA GLY A 90 1.75 4.93 19.85
C GLY A 90 1.71 3.41 19.82
N PHE A 91 1.24 2.76 20.89
CA PHE A 91 1.14 1.29 20.95
C PHE A 91 0.15 0.71 19.92
N VAL A 92 -0.98 1.38 19.68
CA VAL A 92 -1.93 1.00 18.62
C VAL A 92 -1.28 1.11 17.25
N GLY A 93 -0.56 2.20 16.97
CA GLY A 93 0.18 2.37 15.72
C GLY A 93 1.31 1.35 15.54
N ALA A 94 2.06 1.07 16.61
CA ALA A 94 3.17 0.13 16.64
C ALA A 94 2.71 -1.31 16.38
N SER A 95 1.55 -1.72 16.91
CA SER A 95 1.00 -3.06 16.72
C SER A 95 0.80 -3.43 15.24
N LEU A 96 0.36 -2.47 14.43
CA LEU A 96 0.24 -2.62 12.98
C LEU A 96 1.61 -2.86 12.34
N MET A 97 2.59 -2.01 12.65
CA MET A 97 3.93 -2.10 12.06
C MET A 97 4.65 -3.38 12.51
N PHE A 98 4.47 -3.78 13.76
CA PHE A 98 4.99 -5.02 14.32
C PHE A 98 4.42 -6.24 13.58
N GLY A 99 3.09 -6.30 13.38
CA GLY A 99 2.47 -7.35 12.57
C GLY A 99 3.01 -7.40 11.15
N ARG A 100 3.14 -6.24 10.49
CA ARG A 100 3.71 -6.13 9.13
C ARG A 100 5.15 -6.64 9.07
N ALA A 101 5.97 -6.31 10.06
CA ALA A 101 7.37 -6.74 10.11
C ALA A 101 7.48 -8.26 10.16
N LEU A 102 6.71 -8.91 11.03
CA LEU A 102 6.73 -10.37 11.21
C LEU A 102 6.34 -11.13 9.92
N THR A 103 5.38 -10.63 9.17
CA THR A 103 4.82 -11.33 8.01
C THR A 103 5.36 -10.85 6.67
N SER A 104 6.23 -9.83 6.67
CA SER A 104 6.75 -9.21 5.43
C SER A 104 7.40 -10.22 4.49
N THR A 105 8.27 -11.08 5.02
CA THR A 105 8.97 -12.12 4.25
C THR A 105 8.02 -13.20 3.74
N LEU A 106 7.06 -13.63 4.58
CA LEU A 106 6.09 -14.68 4.23
C LEU A 106 5.23 -14.24 3.03
N TRP A 107 4.73 -13.00 3.05
CA TRP A 107 3.93 -12.47 1.95
C TRP A 107 4.75 -12.26 0.67
N GLY A 108 6.05 -11.99 0.78
CA GLY A 108 6.96 -11.99 -0.37
C GLY A 108 6.98 -13.34 -1.07
N MET A 109 7.25 -14.41 -0.32
CA MET A 109 7.28 -15.78 -0.87
C MET A 109 5.93 -16.23 -1.44
N VAL A 110 4.83 -15.82 -0.81
CA VAL A 110 3.47 -16.13 -1.27
C VAL A 110 3.14 -15.37 -2.55
N ALA A 111 3.63 -14.14 -2.71
CA ALA A 111 3.42 -13.33 -3.90
C ALA A 111 4.07 -13.95 -5.15
N ASP A 112 5.18 -14.67 -4.98
CA ASP A 112 5.87 -15.34 -6.09
C ASP A 112 5.09 -16.56 -6.60
N ARG A 113 4.26 -17.21 -5.76
CA ARG A 113 3.52 -18.44 -6.11
C ARG A 113 2.07 -18.18 -6.52
N ILE A 114 1.44 -17.16 -5.94
CA ILE A 114 0.01 -16.87 -6.17
C ILE A 114 -0.14 -15.91 -7.35
N ARG A 115 -1.20 -16.10 -8.15
CA ARG A 115 -1.57 -15.13 -9.18
C ARG A 115 -1.79 -13.74 -8.55
N ARG A 116 -1.08 -12.72 -9.03
CA ARG A 116 -1.08 -11.36 -8.48
C ARG A 116 -2.49 -10.77 -8.31
N ARG A 117 -3.41 -11.07 -9.24
CA ARG A 117 -4.82 -10.66 -9.14
C ARG A 117 -5.51 -11.18 -7.88
N LEU A 118 -5.32 -12.46 -7.55
CA LEU A 118 -5.93 -13.07 -6.36
C LEU A 118 -5.30 -12.52 -5.07
N LEU A 119 -3.98 -12.28 -5.10
CA LEU A 119 -3.25 -11.71 -3.99
C LEU A 119 -3.77 -10.31 -3.61
N TYR A 120 -3.96 -9.41 -4.58
CA TYR A 120 -4.48 -8.07 -4.33
C TYR A 120 -5.92 -8.06 -3.81
N LEU A 121 -6.78 -8.92 -4.35
CA LEU A 121 -8.15 -9.09 -3.86
C LEU A 121 -8.19 -9.57 -2.41
N ASN A 122 -7.30 -10.51 -2.05
CA ASN A 122 -7.20 -11.02 -0.68
C ASN A 122 -6.78 -9.93 0.32
N PHE A 123 -5.72 -9.17 0.01
CA PHE A 123 -5.27 -8.07 0.86
C PHE A 123 -6.34 -7.00 1.06
N TYR A 124 -7.09 -6.72 -0.01
CA TYR A 124 -8.17 -5.76 0.05
C TYR A 124 -9.34 -6.24 0.90
N TYR A 125 -9.75 -7.50 0.77
CA TYR A 125 -10.79 -8.09 1.62
C TYR A 125 -10.40 -8.04 3.10
N ILE A 126 -9.15 -8.41 3.42
CA ILE A 126 -8.59 -8.32 4.77
C ILE A 126 -8.65 -6.87 5.26
N MET A 127 -8.24 -5.92 4.42
CA MET A 127 -8.28 -4.49 4.77
C MET A 127 -9.69 -4.00 5.07
N LEU A 128 -10.68 -4.34 4.24
CA LEU A 128 -12.07 -4.00 4.47
C LEU A 128 -12.60 -4.58 5.77
N LEU A 129 -12.37 -5.87 6.00
CA LEU A 129 -12.88 -6.59 7.16
C LEU A 129 -12.31 -6.00 8.46
N PHE A 130 -10.99 -5.89 8.57
CA PHE A 130 -10.35 -5.43 9.80
C PHE A 130 -10.48 -3.92 10.01
N ASN A 131 -10.57 -3.11 8.95
CA ASN A 131 -10.84 -1.67 9.09
C ASN A 131 -12.26 -1.43 9.62
N THR A 132 -13.24 -2.21 9.16
CA THR A 132 -14.62 -2.15 9.67
C THR A 132 -14.70 -2.65 11.11
N LEU A 133 -14.02 -3.77 11.42
CA LEU A 133 -13.99 -4.35 12.76
C LEU A 133 -13.31 -3.41 13.77
N PHE A 134 -12.26 -2.69 13.35
CA PHE A 134 -11.62 -1.66 14.15
C PHE A 134 -12.57 -0.49 14.47
N GLY A 135 -13.37 -0.03 13.50
CA GLY A 135 -14.36 1.03 13.72
C GLY A 135 -15.48 0.64 14.69
N LEU A 136 -15.75 -0.67 14.85
CA LEU A 136 -16.72 -1.22 15.80
C LEU A 136 -16.09 -1.55 17.18
N SER A 137 -14.78 -1.34 17.34
CA SER A 137 -14.07 -1.74 18.55
C SER A 137 -14.41 -0.86 19.75
N MET A 138 -14.95 -1.49 20.81
CA MET A 138 -15.28 -0.82 22.08
C MET A 138 -14.21 -1.03 23.17
N HIS A 139 -13.22 -1.89 22.90
CA HIS A 139 -12.16 -2.23 23.86
C HIS A 139 -10.77 -1.95 23.29
N TYR A 140 -9.86 -1.51 24.15
CA TYR A 140 -8.50 -1.16 23.74
C TYR A 140 -7.72 -2.37 23.20
N TRP A 141 -7.85 -3.52 23.87
CA TRP A 141 -7.23 -4.77 23.43
C TRP A 141 -7.77 -5.27 22.10
N MET A 142 -9.07 -5.07 21.83
CA MET A 142 -9.67 -5.39 20.53
C MET A 142 -9.13 -4.48 19.43
N ALA A 143 -8.94 -3.19 19.72
CA ALA A 143 -8.33 -2.24 18.80
C ALA A 143 -6.88 -2.64 18.46
N ILE A 144 -6.08 -3.05 19.44
CA ILE A 144 -4.71 -3.56 19.20
C ILE A 144 -4.76 -4.85 18.37
N ALA A 145 -5.59 -5.82 18.77
CA ALA A 145 -5.65 -7.12 18.09
C ALA A 145 -6.05 -6.99 16.62
N THR A 146 -7.07 -6.17 16.31
CA THR A 146 -7.51 -5.92 14.94
C THR A 146 -6.42 -5.22 14.10
N ARG A 147 -5.64 -4.31 14.69
CA ARG A 147 -4.50 -3.67 14.01
C ARG A 147 -3.33 -4.60 13.79
N PHE A 148 -2.99 -5.41 14.79
CA PHE A 148 -1.97 -6.42 14.65
C PHE A 148 -2.33 -7.42 13.55
N LEU A 149 -3.57 -7.92 13.54
CA LEU A 149 -4.06 -8.85 12.50
C LEU A 149 -4.09 -8.20 11.12
N LEU A 150 -4.56 -6.95 11.02
CA LEU A 150 -4.50 -6.19 9.77
C LEU A 150 -3.06 -6.08 9.26
N GLY A 151 -2.09 -5.82 10.14
CA GLY A 151 -0.68 -5.72 9.77
C GLY A 151 -0.11 -7.06 9.31
N SER A 152 -0.36 -8.12 10.08
CA SER A 152 0.14 -9.48 9.83
C SER A 152 -0.46 -10.10 8.56
N LEU A 153 -1.70 -9.75 8.22
CA LEU A 153 -2.39 -10.33 7.07
C LEU A 153 -2.30 -9.44 5.81
N ASN A 154 -1.67 -8.25 5.89
CA ASN A 154 -1.60 -7.30 4.77
C ASN A 154 -0.16 -6.95 4.36
N GLY A 155 0.41 -7.75 3.46
CA GLY A 155 1.76 -7.56 2.89
C GLY A 155 1.84 -6.63 1.67
N LEU A 156 0.77 -5.93 1.30
CA LEU A 156 0.59 -5.33 -0.03
C LEU A 156 1.70 -4.35 -0.44
N LEU A 157 2.19 -3.49 0.45
CA LEU A 157 3.25 -2.51 0.12
C LEU A 157 4.52 -3.15 -0.46
N GLY A 158 4.93 -4.31 0.06
CA GLY A 158 6.12 -5.03 -0.42
C GLY A 158 5.88 -5.61 -1.80
N CYS A 159 4.78 -6.34 -1.96
CA CYS A 159 4.39 -6.94 -3.23
C CYS A 159 4.17 -5.90 -4.34
N LEU A 160 3.69 -4.71 -4.01
CA LEU A 160 3.45 -3.64 -4.97
C LEU A 160 4.74 -2.99 -5.46
N ARG A 161 5.74 -2.83 -4.58
CA ARG A 161 7.08 -2.35 -4.95
C ARG A 161 7.80 -3.34 -5.86
N ALA A 162 7.74 -4.63 -5.52
CA ALA A 162 8.26 -5.69 -6.39
C ALA A 162 7.56 -5.67 -7.76
N TYR A 163 6.22 -5.58 -7.77
CA TYR A 163 5.44 -5.48 -9.00
C TYR A 163 5.82 -4.27 -9.87
N ALA A 164 6.03 -3.09 -9.27
CA ALA A 164 6.45 -1.91 -10.02
C ALA A 164 7.80 -2.11 -10.71
N VAL A 165 8.78 -2.66 -10.00
CA VAL A 165 10.12 -2.94 -10.53
C VAL A 165 10.07 -4.00 -11.64
N GLU A 166 9.22 -5.01 -11.48
CA GLU A 166 9.03 -6.08 -12.46
C GLU A 166 8.30 -5.63 -13.73
N VAL A 167 7.42 -4.64 -13.67
CA VAL A 167 6.75 -4.09 -14.86
C VAL A 167 7.63 -3.07 -15.57
N CYS A 168 8.49 -2.37 -14.83
CA CYS A 168 9.43 -1.41 -15.38
C CYS A 168 10.62 -2.09 -16.08
N ARG A 169 11.14 -1.43 -17.10
CA ARG A 169 12.51 -1.63 -17.56
C ARG A 169 13.49 -1.04 -16.53
N PRO A 170 14.75 -1.53 -16.45
CA PRO A 170 15.74 -1.04 -15.50
C PRO A 170 15.95 0.47 -15.55
N GLU A 171 15.80 1.09 -16.72
CA GLU A 171 15.95 2.55 -16.89
C GLU A 171 14.83 3.34 -16.16
N TYR A 172 13.68 2.73 -15.91
CA TYR A 172 12.49 3.37 -15.30
C TYR A 172 12.16 2.85 -13.89
N HIS A 173 13.03 2.06 -13.26
CA HIS A 173 12.84 1.58 -11.88
C HIS A 173 12.63 2.72 -10.89
N ALA A 174 13.39 3.81 -11.03
CA ALA A 174 13.25 5.00 -10.19
C ALA A 174 11.87 5.66 -10.30
N ILE A 175 11.28 5.69 -11.50
CA ILE A 175 9.95 6.28 -11.74
C ILE A 175 8.85 5.40 -11.12
N GLY A 176 8.95 4.08 -11.27
CA GLY A 176 7.99 3.15 -10.66
C GLY A 176 7.97 3.26 -9.13
N LEU A 177 9.15 3.36 -8.51
CA LEU A 177 9.26 3.51 -7.05
C LEU A 177 8.83 4.91 -6.57
N SER A 178 9.11 5.97 -7.33
CA SER A 178 8.68 7.33 -6.97
C SER A 178 7.15 7.47 -7.00
N LEU A 179 6.46 6.79 -7.92
CA LEU A 179 4.99 6.75 -7.94
C LEU A 179 4.40 6.12 -6.68
N ILE A 180 5.03 5.07 -6.14
CA ILE A 180 4.59 4.48 -4.87
C ILE A 180 4.81 5.45 -3.71
N SER A 181 5.93 6.17 -3.69
CA SER A 181 6.19 7.17 -2.65
C SER A 181 5.24 8.37 -2.73
N THR A 182 4.91 8.85 -3.94
CA THR A 182 3.97 9.98 -4.12
C THR A 182 2.54 9.62 -3.70
N SER A 183 2.06 8.43 -4.05
CA SER A 183 0.74 7.95 -3.60
C SER A 183 0.67 7.80 -2.07
N TRP A 184 1.76 7.36 -1.42
CA TRP A 184 1.86 7.35 0.03
C TRP A 184 1.77 8.75 0.64
N ALA A 185 2.50 9.73 0.08
CA ALA A 185 2.46 11.11 0.54
C ALA A 185 1.04 11.71 0.41
N ILE A 186 0.34 11.45 -0.70
CA ILE A 186 -1.04 11.92 -0.89
C ILE A 186 -1.99 11.23 0.09
N GLY A 187 -1.81 9.94 0.36
CA GLY A 187 -2.58 9.22 1.38
C GLY A 187 -2.36 9.79 2.79
N LEU A 188 -1.16 10.26 3.12
CA LEU A 188 -0.88 10.96 4.38
C LEU A 188 -1.54 12.34 4.48
N ILE A 189 -1.93 12.96 3.38
CA ILE A 189 -2.67 14.24 3.38
C ILE A 189 -4.18 13.96 3.46
N LEU A 190 -4.68 13.12 2.55
CA LEU A 190 -6.11 12.83 2.43
C LEU A 190 -6.65 12.03 3.62
N GLY A 191 -5.88 11.05 4.12
CA GLY A 191 -6.33 10.18 5.21
C GLY A 191 -6.63 10.93 6.50
N PRO A 192 -5.68 11.70 7.08
CA PRO A 192 -5.94 12.48 8.28
C PRO A 192 -7.01 13.55 8.08
N SER A 193 -7.09 14.14 6.88
CA SER A 193 -8.17 15.09 6.55
C SER A 193 -9.53 14.41 6.69
N ILE A 194 -9.75 13.29 5.99
CA ILE A 194 -11.01 12.54 6.07
C ILE A 194 -11.25 12.03 7.51
N GLY A 195 -10.25 11.40 8.13
CA GLY A 195 -10.35 10.83 9.46
C GLY A 195 -10.67 11.88 10.55
N GLY A 196 -10.08 13.06 10.48
CA GLY A 196 -10.28 14.14 11.46
C GLY A 196 -11.55 14.96 11.21
N TYR A 197 -11.95 15.16 9.95
CA TYR A 197 -13.22 15.83 9.64
C TYR A 197 -14.43 14.99 10.07
N LEU A 198 -14.36 13.66 9.91
CA LEU A 198 -15.44 12.73 10.22
C LEU A 198 -15.38 12.13 11.63
N ALA A 199 -14.32 12.38 12.40
CA ALA A 199 -14.26 11.99 13.81
C ALA A 199 -15.32 12.75 14.62
N GLN A 200 -16.01 12.03 15.52
CA GLN A 200 -17.08 12.55 16.40
C GLN A 200 -18.23 13.27 15.64
N PRO A 201 -18.92 12.59 14.70
CA PRO A 201 -19.98 13.20 13.91
C PRO A 201 -21.19 13.65 14.74
N ALA A 202 -21.44 12.98 15.88
CA ALA A 202 -22.54 13.31 16.79
C ALA A 202 -22.33 14.63 17.56
N GLU A 203 -21.08 15.01 17.85
CA GLU A 203 -20.77 16.32 18.45
C GLU A 203 -20.69 17.43 17.40
N LYS A 204 -20.20 17.11 16.19
CA LYS A 204 -19.92 18.08 15.13
C LYS A 204 -21.13 18.39 14.24
N TYR A 205 -22.06 17.44 14.06
CA TYR A 205 -23.25 17.57 13.22
C TYR A 205 -24.52 17.08 13.96
N PRO A 206 -24.92 17.72 15.07
CA PRO A 206 -26.06 17.29 15.89
C PRO A 206 -27.40 17.31 15.13
N ASN A 207 -27.51 18.11 14.07
CA ASN A 207 -28.73 18.20 13.22
C ASN A 207 -28.90 17.02 12.25
N PHE A 208 -27.81 16.33 11.88
CA PHE A 208 -27.83 15.22 10.92
C PHE A 208 -27.65 13.85 11.61
N PHE A 209 -26.96 13.80 12.75
CA PHE A 209 -26.70 12.57 13.50
C PHE A 209 -27.18 12.70 14.96
N PRO A 210 -28.43 12.31 15.26
CA PRO A 210 -28.93 12.36 16.63
C PRO A 210 -28.17 11.37 17.52
N ALA A 211 -27.87 11.77 18.77
CA ALA A 211 -27.07 11.00 19.73
C ALA A 211 -27.61 9.60 20.06
N ASN A 212 -28.91 9.35 19.81
CA ASN A 212 -29.56 8.05 20.01
C ASN A 212 -29.37 7.06 18.83
N SER A 213 -28.67 7.46 17.76
CA SER A 213 -28.40 6.60 16.60
C SER A 213 -27.17 5.70 16.81
N LEU A 214 -27.03 4.69 15.94
CA LEU A 214 -25.88 3.77 15.88
C LEU A 214 -24.52 4.51 15.87
N PHE A 215 -24.47 5.71 15.30
CA PHE A 215 -23.29 6.60 15.25
C PHE A 215 -23.01 7.39 16.53
N GLY A 216 -23.99 7.54 17.43
CA GLY A 216 -23.77 8.04 18.78
C GLY A 216 -23.20 6.96 19.71
N ARG A 217 -23.58 5.70 19.49
CA ARG A 217 -23.04 4.54 20.22
C ARG A 217 -21.66 4.11 19.73
N PHE A 218 -21.34 4.34 18.45
CA PHE A 218 -20.02 4.07 17.85
C PHE A 218 -19.47 5.32 17.13
N PRO A 219 -18.86 6.26 17.86
CA PRO A 219 -18.38 7.54 17.28
C PRO A 219 -17.27 7.37 16.22
N TYR A 220 -16.57 6.22 16.22
CA TYR A 220 -15.47 5.90 15.29
C TYR A 220 -15.87 5.00 14.12
N PHE A 221 -17.10 4.48 14.11
CA PHE A 221 -17.59 3.62 13.03
C PHE A 221 -17.82 4.41 11.73
N LEU A 222 -18.27 5.66 11.82
CA LEU A 222 -18.55 6.52 10.67
C LEU A 222 -17.32 6.87 9.82
N PRO A 223 -16.19 7.37 10.38
CA PRO A 223 -14.98 7.60 9.58
C PRO A 223 -14.47 6.30 8.96
N CYS A 224 -14.46 5.20 9.72
CA CYS A 224 -14.08 3.89 9.20
C CYS A 224 -14.98 3.44 8.04
N LEU A 225 -16.30 3.60 8.14
CA LEU A 225 -17.26 3.21 7.10
C LEU A 225 -17.12 4.05 5.84
N CYS A 226 -16.96 5.38 5.96
CA CYS A 226 -16.73 6.26 4.82
C CYS A 226 -15.41 5.93 4.10
N ILE A 227 -14.33 5.67 4.84
CA ILE A 227 -13.05 5.27 4.26
C ILE A 227 -13.19 3.91 3.56
N THR A 228 -13.86 2.96 4.19
CA THR A 228 -14.13 1.63 3.64
C THR A 228 -14.94 1.71 2.35
N ALA A 229 -15.99 2.54 2.32
CA ALA A 229 -16.82 2.78 1.14
C ALA A 229 -16.03 3.46 0.01
N PHE A 230 -15.21 4.46 0.33
CA PHE A 230 -14.35 5.12 -0.65
C PHE A 230 -13.31 4.14 -1.23
N CYS A 231 -12.69 3.33 -0.37
CA CYS A 231 -11.79 2.26 -0.80
C CYS A 231 -12.52 1.21 -1.67
N PHE A 232 -13.81 0.98 -1.47
CA PHE A 232 -14.65 0.06 -2.25
C PHE A 232 -14.98 0.58 -3.64
N VAL A 233 -15.36 1.84 -3.75
CA VAL A 233 -15.58 2.46 -5.06
C VAL A 233 -14.30 2.47 -5.89
N ILE A 234 -13.16 2.80 -5.26
CA ILE A 234 -11.87 2.80 -5.95
C ILE A 234 -11.47 1.38 -6.35
N LEU A 235 -11.66 0.38 -5.48
CA LEU A 235 -11.34 -1.00 -5.84
C LEU A 235 -12.22 -1.52 -6.99
N LEU A 236 -13.53 -1.28 -6.96
CA LEU A 236 -14.41 -1.68 -8.06
C LEU A 236 -13.96 -1.08 -9.39
N SER A 237 -13.57 0.19 -9.37
CA SER A 237 -13.01 0.89 -10.54
C SER A 237 -11.70 0.25 -11.01
N CYS A 238 -10.82 -0.12 -10.07
CA CYS A 238 -9.58 -0.83 -10.35
C CYS A 238 -9.78 -2.24 -10.91
N VAL A 239 -10.74 -3.01 -10.38
CA VAL A 239 -11.05 -4.36 -10.86
C VAL A 239 -11.60 -4.28 -12.28
N TRP A 240 -12.44 -3.31 -12.56
CA TRP A 240 -12.90 -3.01 -13.92
C TRP A 240 -11.73 -2.70 -14.87
N LEU A 241 -10.80 -1.84 -14.44
CA LEU A 241 -9.63 -1.50 -15.25
C LEU A 241 -8.72 -2.70 -15.51
N GLN A 242 -8.52 -3.58 -14.52
CA GLN A 242 -7.75 -4.82 -14.70
C GLN A 242 -8.41 -5.79 -15.69
N VAL A 243 -9.74 -5.93 -15.63
CA VAL A 243 -10.49 -6.75 -16.58
C VAL A 243 -10.36 -6.18 -18.00
N CYS A 244 -10.47 -4.87 -18.15
CA CYS A 244 -10.29 -4.21 -19.45
C CYS A 244 -8.87 -4.38 -20.02
N LEU A 245 -7.84 -4.34 -19.17
CA LEU A 245 -6.45 -4.52 -19.60
C LEU A 245 -6.12 -5.95 -20.00
N VAL A 246 -6.63 -6.92 -19.25
CA VAL A 246 -6.45 -8.34 -19.54
C VAL A 246 -7.14 -8.72 -20.85
N ASN A 247 -8.33 -8.18 -21.14
CA ASN A 247 -8.99 -8.41 -22.43
C ASN A 247 -8.20 -7.84 -23.62
N LYS A 248 -7.45 -6.74 -23.43
CA LYS A 248 -6.59 -6.19 -24.50
C LYS A 248 -5.38 -7.07 -24.81
N SER A 249 -4.81 -7.76 -23.82
CA SER A 249 -3.69 -8.71 -24.04
C SER A 249 -4.12 -10.00 -24.76
N TYR A 250 -5.41 -10.31 -24.86
CA TYR A 250 -5.94 -11.45 -25.62
C TYR A 250 -6.55 -11.06 -26.98
N SER A 251 -6.43 -9.79 -27.40
CA SER A 251 -6.94 -9.28 -28.69
C SER A 251 -5.83 -8.80 -29.64
N CYS A 252 -4.61 -9.31 -29.49
CA CYS A 252 -3.59 -9.27 -30.54
C CYS A 252 -3.43 -10.66 -31.15
#